data_AF-A0A6L6LXH1-F1
#
_entry.id   AF-A0A6L6LXH1-F1
#
_cell.length_a   1.000
_cell.length_b   1.000
_cell.length_c   1.000
_cell.angle_alpha   90.00
_cell.angle_beta   90.00
_cell.angle_gamma   90.00
#
_symmetry.space_group_name_H-M   'P 1'
#
loop_
_entity.id
_entity.type
_entity.pdbx_description
1 polymer ?
#
loop_
_entity_poly.entity_id
_entity_poly.type
_entity_poly.pdbx_seq_one_letter_code
_entity_poly.pdbx_strand_id
1 'polypeptide(L)'
;MTKEEMFKEMKEMEPVLGRGGIDIVLGKRIPGSFTMGYFFNEEAGLWEVYFCGERNDYYIEKQTGSEQEAVEELYQIAKYEYESALRHLERERQRKERMQNGQK
;
A
#
# COMPACT_ATOMS: atom_id res chain seq x y z
N MET A 1 6.35 6.65 15.58
CA MET A 1 6.66 5.25 15.24
C MET A 1 8.04 5.22 14.63
N THR A 2 8.84 4.21 14.92
CA THR A 2 10.13 4.05 14.23
C THR A 2 9.93 3.52 12.82
N LYS A 3 10.94 3.70 11.96
CA LYS A 3 10.96 3.13 10.61
C LYS A 3 10.76 1.61 10.63
N GLU A 4 11.41 0.93 11.57
CA GLU A 4 11.34 -0.53 11.72
C GLU A 4 9.94 -1.00 12.14
N GLU A 5 9.26 -0.26 13.02
CA GLU A 5 7.87 -0.53 13.39
C GLU A 5 6.94 -0.41 12.18
N MET A 6 7.10 0.65 11.38
CA MET A 6 6.32 0.86 10.15
C MET A 6 6.55 -0.25 9.13
N PHE A 7 7.79 -0.70 8.93
CA PHE A 7 8.08 -1.81 8.02
C PHE A 7 7.47 -3.12 8.49
N LYS A 8 7.51 -3.38 9.80
CA LYS A 8 6.87 -4.57 10.37
C LYS A 8 5.37 -4.55 10.13
N GLU A 9 4.71 -3.43 10.41
CA GLU A 9 3.27 -3.29 10.20
C GLU A 9 2.89 -3.40 8.72
N MET A 10 3.60 -2.74 7.80
CA MET A 10 3.34 -2.88 6.35
C MET A 10 3.47 -4.33 5.89
N LYS A 11 4.46 -5.07 6.40
CA LYS A 11 4.62 -6.50 6.12
C LYS A 11 3.45 -7.35 6.62
N GLU A 12 2.85 -6.97 7.75
CA GLU A 12 1.64 -7.62 8.27
C GLU A 12 0.40 -7.29 7.41
N MET A 13 0.39 -6.14 6.72
CA MET A 13 -0.69 -5.73 5.79
C MET A 13 -0.60 -6.41 4.42
N GLU A 14 0.60 -6.80 3.96
CA GLU A 14 0.85 -7.42 2.63
C GLU A 14 -0.15 -8.51 2.25
N PRO A 15 -0.52 -9.50 3.10
CA PRO A 15 -1.45 -10.56 2.71
C PRO A 15 -2.87 -10.07 2.41
N VAL A 16 -3.29 -8.95 3.00
CA VAL A 16 -4.61 -8.36 2.75
C VAL A 16 -4.57 -7.45 1.54
N LEU A 17 -3.54 -6.61 1.43
CA LEU A 17 -3.32 -5.73 0.29
C LEU A 17 -3.11 -6.53 -1.02
N GLY A 18 -2.34 -7.60 -0.96
CA GLY A 18 -2.08 -8.48 -2.09
C GLY A 18 -3.33 -9.19 -2.64
N ARG A 19 -4.40 -9.35 -1.82
CA ARG A 19 -5.70 -9.84 -2.34
C ARG A 19 -6.37 -8.82 -3.27
N GLY A 20 -6.09 -7.54 -3.05
CA GLY A 20 -6.49 -6.44 -3.93
C GLY A 20 -5.48 -6.15 -5.05
N GLY A 21 -4.42 -6.96 -5.17
CA GLY A 21 -3.35 -6.77 -6.15
C GLY A 21 -2.35 -5.68 -5.81
N ILE A 22 -2.39 -5.12 -4.59
CA ILE A 22 -1.50 -4.04 -4.18
C ILE A 22 -0.19 -4.60 -3.61
N ASP A 23 0.93 -4.15 -4.18
CA ASP A 23 2.29 -4.49 -3.72
C ASP A 23 2.97 -3.29 -3.08
N ILE A 24 3.67 -3.51 -1.96
CA ILE A 24 4.50 -2.49 -1.28
C ILE A 24 5.97 -2.78 -1.55
N VAL A 25 6.71 -1.78 -2.02
CA VAL A 25 8.13 -1.89 -2.36
C VAL A 25 8.96 -0.90 -1.55
N LEU A 26 9.95 -1.43 -0.82
CA LEU A 26 10.81 -0.66 0.07
C LEU A 26 12.20 -0.43 -0.53
N GLY A 27 12.67 0.81 -0.51
CA GLY A 27 14.05 1.20 -0.83
C GLY A 27 14.45 1.09 -2.30
N LYS A 28 13.51 0.80 -3.21
CA LYS A 28 13.78 0.68 -4.65
C LYS A 28 12.55 1.02 -5.48
N ARG A 29 12.80 1.42 -6.71
CA ARG A 29 11.77 1.64 -7.71
C ARG A 29 11.53 0.35 -8.48
N ILE A 30 10.32 -0.18 -8.42
CA ILE A 30 9.86 -1.28 -9.27
C ILE A 30 8.62 -0.80 -10.03
N PRO A 31 8.65 -0.79 -11.38
CA PRO A 31 7.44 -0.58 -12.16
C PRO A 31 6.57 -1.84 -12.06
N GLY A 32 5.30 -1.65 -11.73
CA GLY A 32 4.31 -2.72 -11.61
C GLY A 32 2.92 -2.15 -11.40
N SER A 33 1.90 -2.83 -11.91
CA SER A 33 0.51 -2.39 -11.72
C SER A 33 0.15 -2.48 -10.24
N PHE A 34 -0.54 -1.48 -9.72
CA PHE A 34 -0.94 -1.40 -8.30
C PHE A 34 0.25 -1.51 -7.32
N THR A 35 1.42 -1.02 -7.71
CA THR A 35 2.61 -1.02 -6.85
C THR A 35 2.78 0.34 -6.20
N MET A 36 2.92 0.38 -4.87
CA MET A 36 3.36 1.57 -4.15
C MET A 36 4.73 1.34 -3.53
N GLY A 37 5.51 2.40 -3.36
CA GLY A 37 6.81 2.24 -2.71
C GLY A 37 7.51 3.54 -2.44
N TYR A 38 8.71 3.42 -1.90
CA TYR A 38 9.61 4.54 -1.71
C TYR A 38 11.05 4.18 -2.09
N PHE A 39 11.82 5.15 -2.55
CA PHE A 39 13.23 4.98 -2.89
C PHE A 39 13.98 6.31 -2.85
N PHE A 40 15.32 6.27 -2.80
CA PHE A 40 16.14 7.46 -2.94
C PHE A 40 16.43 7.72 -4.41
N ASN A 41 16.00 8.86 -4.93
CA ASN A 41 16.30 9.32 -6.28
C ASN A 41 17.65 10.04 -6.27
N GLU A 42 18.70 9.37 -6.74
CA GLU A 42 20.07 9.91 -6.79
C GLU A 42 20.19 11.17 -7.67
N GLU A 43 19.39 11.28 -8.74
CA GLU A 43 19.41 12.43 -9.64
C GLU A 43 18.84 13.68 -8.96
N ALA A 44 17.74 13.51 -8.21
CA ALA A 44 17.11 14.60 -7.46
C ALA A 44 17.77 14.85 -6.09
N GLY A 45 18.50 13.87 -5.55
CA GLY A 45 19.02 13.91 -4.18
C GLY A 45 17.92 13.85 -3.11
N LEU A 46 16.76 13.28 -3.44
CA LEU A 46 15.56 13.25 -2.58
C LEU A 46 14.99 11.83 -2.48
N TRP A 47 14.33 11.55 -1.36
CA TRP A 47 13.47 10.38 -1.22
C TRP A 47 12.13 10.64 -1.92
N GLU A 48 11.70 9.67 -2.72
CA GLU A 48 10.43 9.70 -3.42
C GLU A 48 9.52 8.60 -2.93
N VAL A 49 8.24 8.93 -2.76
CA VAL A 49 7.16 7.98 -2.56
C VAL A 49 6.34 7.96 -3.84
N TYR A 50 6.09 6.77 -4.36
CA TYR A 50 5.41 6.59 -5.64
C TYR A 50 4.26 5.61 -5.54
N PHE A 51 3.31 5.78 -6.45
CA PHE A 51 2.23 4.85 -6.71
C PHE A 51 2.12 4.59 -8.21
N CYS A 52 1.95 3.33 -8.57
CA CYS A 52 1.68 2.88 -9.92
C CYS A 52 0.22 2.42 -10.01
N GLY A 53 -0.57 3.09 -10.84
CA GLY A 53 -1.96 2.73 -11.10
C GLY A 53 -2.12 1.42 -11.89
N GLU A 54 -3.36 1.04 -12.17
CA GLU A 54 -3.72 -0.18 -12.91
C GLU A 54 -3.03 -0.30 -14.27
N ARG A 55 -2.87 0.83 -14.98
CA ARG A 55 -2.29 0.87 -16.33
C ARG A 55 -0.80 1.21 -16.34
N ASN A 56 -0.12 1.02 -15.20
CA ASN A 56 1.26 1.45 -14.96
C ASN A 56 1.46 2.98 -15.08
N ASP A 57 0.40 3.76 -14.85
CA ASP A 57 0.51 5.20 -14.67
C ASP A 57 1.32 5.47 -13.40
N TYR A 58 2.40 6.24 -13.52
CA TYR A 58 3.34 6.49 -12.42
C TYR A 58 3.10 7.86 -11.81
N TYR A 59 2.86 7.89 -10.50
CA TYR A 59 2.64 9.10 -9.73
C TYR A 59 3.68 9.19 -8.62
N ILE A 60 4.20 10.40 -8.41
CA ILE A 60 5.01 10.72 -7.23
C ILE A 60 4.06 11.38 -6.22
N GLU A 61 3.83 10.69 -5.11
CA GLU A 61 2.99 11.17 -4.01
C GLU A 61 3.75 12.19 -3.15
N LYS A 62 5.05 11.98 -2.97
CA LYS A 62 5.90 12.86 -2.15
C LYS A 62 7.36 12.84 -2.59
N GLN A 63 8.02 13.99 -2.47
CA GLN A 63 9.47 14.12 -2.49
C GLN A 63 9.94 14.81 -1.21
N THR A 64 10.99 14.30 -0.57
CA THR A 64 11.51 14.85 0.69
C THR A 64 12.99 14.53 0.86
N GLY A 65 13.71 15.38 1.61
CA GLY A 65 15.09 15.10 2.01
C GLY A 65 15.20 14.06 3.14
N SER A 66 14.09 13.68 3.78
CA SER A 66 14.06 12.79 4.94
C SER A 66 13.51 11.42 4.59
N GLU A 67 14.32 10.36 4.77
CA GLU A 67 13.85 8.97 4.59
C GLU A 67 12.66 8.68 5.51
N GLN A 68 12.73 9.17 6.76
CA GLN A 68 11.68 8.96 7.75
C GLN A 68 10.33 9.53 7.27
N GLU A 69 10.32 10.74 6.72
CA GLU A 69 9.09 11.36 6.20
C GLU A 69 8.53 10.63 4.97
N ALA A 70 9.40 10.03 4.15
CA ALA A 70 8.99 9.21 3.01
C ALA A 70 8.38 7.88 3.48
N VAL A 71 8.98 7.23 4.47
CA VAL A 71 8.42 6.00 5.06
C VAL A 71 7.09 6.27 5.76
N GLU A 72 6.97 7.39 6.49
CA GLU A 72 5.72 7.78 7.13
C GLU A 72 4.60 7.98 6.11
N GLU A 73 4.89 8.64 4.99
CA GLU A 73 3.92 8.83 3.91
C GLU A 73 3.48 7.50 3.31
N LEU A 74 4.44 6.65 2.94
CA LEU A 74 4.15 5.32 2.40
C LEU A 74 3.31 4.49 3.36
N TYR A 75 3.64 4.55 4.66
CA TYR A 75 2.87 3.85 5.70
C TYR A 75 1.43 4.37 5.79
N GLN A 76 1.19 5.69 5.72
CA GLN A 76 -0.18 6.22 5.75
C GLN A 76 -1.00 5.75 4.55
N ILE A 77 -0.41 5.75 3.36
CA ILE A 77 -1.05 5.25 2.13
C ILE A 77 -1.37 3.75 2.28
N ALA A 78 -0.39 2.95 2.67
CA ALA A 78 -0.55 1.51 2.88
C ALA A 78 -1.66 1.20 3.91
N LYS A 79 -1.68 1.94 5.01
CA LYS A 79 -2.69 1.78 6.07
C LYS A 79 -4.09 2.14 5.58
N TYR A 80 -4.22 3.23 4.84
CA TYR A 80 -5.50 3.63 4.25
C TYR A 80 -6.07 2.54 3.33
N GLU A 81 -5.24 2.01 2.43
CA GLU A 81 -5.61 0.93 1.51
C GLU A 81 -5.94 -0.36 2.26
N TYR A 82 -5.17 -0.68 3.29
CA TYR A 82 -5.40 -1.85 4.13
C TYR A 82 -6.77 -1.80 4.83
N GLU A 83 -7.09 -0.66 5.46
CA GLU A 83 -8.40 -0.46 6.09
C GLU A 83 -9.55 -0.51 5.07
N SER A 84 -9.32 0.01 3.86
CA SER A 84 -10.27 -0.07 2.74
C SER A 84 -10.53 -1.52 2.31
N ALA A 85 -9.46 -2.31 2.15
CA ALA A 85 -9.53 -3.72 1.80
C ALA A 85 -10.27 -4.54 2.86
N LEU A 86 -10.00 -4.31 4.15
CA LEU A 86 -10.72 -4.95 5.25
C LEU A 86 -12.23 -4.67 5.20
N ARG A 87 -12.63 -3.40 4.97
CA ARG A 87 -14.04 -3.03 4.81
C ARG A 87 -14.69 -3.71 3.60
N HIS A 88 -13.93 -3.92 2.53
CA HIS A 88 -14.44 -4.66 1.36
C HIS A 88 -14.67 -6.14 1.70
N LEU A 89 -13.67 -6.81 2.28
CA LEU A 89 -13.75 -8.23 2.65
C LEU A 89 -14.89 -8.51 3.63
N GLU A 90 -15.11 -7.63 4.60
CA GLU A 90 -16.20 -7.77 5.57
C GLU A 90 -17.58 -7.65 4.88
N ARG A 91 -17.73 -6.72 3.94
CA ARG A 91 -18.98 -6.60 3.15
C ARG A 91 -19.23 -7.83 2.28
N GLU A 92 -18.18 -8.41 1.69
CA GLU A 92 -18.30 -9.65 0.92
C GLU A 92 -18.71 -10.83 1.79
N ARG A 93 -18.13 -10.94 3.00
CA ARG A 93 -18.50 -11.96 3.98
C ARG A 93 -19.98 -11.87 4.34
N GLN A 94 -20.45 -10.69 4.71
CA GLN A 94 -21.86 -10.44 5.05
C GLN A 94 -22.81 -10.77 3.88
N ARG A 95 -22.43 -10.43 2.64
CA ARG A 95 -23.21 -10.77 1.44
C ARG A 95 -23.32 -12.29 1.26
N LYS A 96 -22.21 -13.03 1.41
CA LYS A 96 -22.19 -14.50 1.30
C LYS A 96 -23.05 -15.17 2.36
N GLU A 97 -23.00 -14.70 3.61
CA GLU A 97 -23.82 -15.22 4.71
C GLU A 97 -25.32 -15.02 4.47
N ARG A 98 -25.74 -13.85 3.98
CA ARG A 98 -27.14 -13.58 3.64
C ARG A 98 -27.65 -14.49 2.52
N MET A 99 -26.84 -14.74 1.49
CA MET A 99 -27.20 -15.65 0.40
C MET A 99 -27.35 -17.09 0.87
N GLN A 100 -26.45 -17.58 1.74
CA GLN A 100 -26.54 -18.93 2.29
C GLN A 100 -27.75 -19.12 3.23
N ASN A 101 -28.07 -18.10 4.04
CA ASN A 101 -29.18 -18.18 4.99
C ASN A 101 -30.56 -17.97 4.32
N GLY A 102 -30.64 -17.27 3.20
CA GLY A 102 -31.87 -17.10 2.42
C GLY A 102 -32.20 -18.27 1.48
N GLN A 103 -31.32 -19.28 1.38
CA GLN A 103 -31.52 -20.51 0.62
C GLN A 103 -31.97 -21.70 1.49
N LYS A 104 -32.14 -21.51 2.81
CA LYS A 104 -32.73 -22.49 3.74
C LYS A 104 -34.20 -22.16 4.01
#